data_AF-A0A1Q7C4B6-F1
#
_entry.id   AF-A0A1Q7C4B6-F1
#
_cell.length_a   1.000
_cell.length_b   1.000
_cell.length_c   1.000
_cell.angle_alpha   90.00
_cell.angle_beta   90.00
_cell.angle_gamma   90.00
#
_symmetry.space_group_name_H-M   'P 1'
#
loop_
_entity.id
_entity.type
_entity.pdbx_description
1 polymer ?
#
loop_
_entity_poly.entity_id
_entity_poly.type
_entity_poly.pdbx_seq_one_letter_code
_entity_poly.pdbx_strand_id
1 'polypeptide(L)'
;MSCRRTRSSRVSKDNLDHHFVVDPAKFDFYAMDCYRAVGEDNLAGVYAREVIRSSTDFDGTERKPMRIAEAQITLGVVAARNGDLEQAVEHGRLALAGDRKSVPSLIMVSRDLRDVLQREFPDALDTRDYLNELQALAT
;
A
#
# COMPACT_ATOMS: atom_id res chain seq x y z
N MET A 1 19.85 -23.43 25.45
CA MET A 1 21.18 -23.71 24.83
C MET A 1 20.95 -24.75 23.74
N SER A 2 21.30 -24.64 22.47
CA SER A 2 21.93 -23.63 21.62
C SER A 2 21.50 -23.99 20.20
N CYS A 3 20.77 -23.11 19.49
CA CYS A 3 20.47 -23.28 18.07
C CYS A 3 21.60 -22.60 17.29
N ARG A 4 22.50 -23.39 16.70
CA ARG A 4 23.63 -22.87 15.91
C ARG A 4 23.15 -22.34 14.57
N ARG A 5 23.47 -21.07 14.30
CA ARG A 5 23.40 -20.45 12.98
C ARG A 5 24.46 -21.01 12.02
N THR A 6 24.11 -20.88 10.74
CA THR A 6 24.93 -20.68 9.52
C THR A 6 25.17 -21.89 8.61
N ARG A 7 24.65 -21.79 7.37
CA ARG A 7 25.49 -21.42 6.23
C ARG A 7 24.67 -20.95 5.02
N SER A 8 25.12 -19.83 4.47
CA SER A 8 24.83 -19.31 3.14
C SER A 8 24.99 -20.41 2.09
N SER A 9 23.90 -20.76 1.40
CA SER A 9 23.96 -21.58 0.20
C SER A 9 24.23 -20.68 -1.01
N ARG A 10 25.43 -20.83 -1.57
CA ARG A 10 25.78 -20.35 -2.91
C ARG A 10 24.71 -20.83 -3.90
N VAL A 11 24.15 -19.91 -4.67
CA VAL A 11 23.28 -20.21 -5.80
C VAL A 11 24.10 -20.99 -6.82
N SER A 12 23.76 -22.26 -7.01
CA SER A 12 24.29 -23.07 -8.11
C SER A 12 23.52 -22.76 -9.39
N LYS A 13 24.23 -22.72 -10.51
CA LYS A 13 23.73 -22.20 -11.79
C LYS A 13 22.84 -23.18 -12.59
N ASP A 14 22.46 -24.32 -12.02
CA ASP A 14 21.74 -25.40 -12.71
C ASP A 14 20.39 -25.74 -12.07
N ASN A 15 19.58 -24.73 -11.72
CA ASN A 15 18.19 -24.96 -11.28
C ASN A 15 17.22 -24.36 -12.30
N LEU A 16 17.12 -25.01 -13.46
CA LEU A 16 16.13 -24.73 -14.51
C LEU A 16 14.75 -25.33 -14.19
N ASP A 17 14.64 -26.11 -13.11
CA ASP A 17 13.42 -26.78 -12.70
C ASP A 17 12.64 -25.91 -11.70
N HIS A 18 11.70 -25.14 -12.25
CA HIS A 18 10.56 -24.50 -11.57
C HIS A 18 10.82 -23.25 -10.72
N HIS A 19 11.16 -22.14 -11.40
CA HIS A 19 11.12 -20.79 -10.82
C HIS A 19 9.73 -20.11 -10.87
N PHE A 20 8.64 -20.88 -11.13
CA PHE A 20 7.25 -20.39 -11.10
C PHE A 20 6.61 -20.62 -9.72
N VAL A 21 7.18 -20.02 -8.69
CA VAL A 21 6.50 -19.97 -7.39
C VAL A 21 5.44 -18.88 -7.47
N VAL A 22 4.16 -19.28 -7.45
CA VAL A 22 3.05 -18.34 -7.30
C VAL A 22 3.12 -17.76 -5.90
N ASP A 23 3.50 -16.48 -5.77
CA ASP A 23 3.38 -15.70 -4.53
C ASP A 23 1.88 -15.40 -4.31
N PRO A 24 1.19 -16.04 -3.35
CA PRO A 24 -0.23 -15.77 -3.13
C PRO A 24 -0.45 -14.30 -2.73
N ALA A 25 0.50 -13.68 -2.03
CA ALA A 25 0.42 -12.26 -1.67
C ALA A 25 0.59 -11.31 -2.87
N LYS A 26 0.97 -11.84 -4.04
CA LYS A 26 0.94 -11.09 -5.30
C LYS A 26 -0.49 -11.04 -5.86
N PHE A 27 -1.29 -12.09 -5.67
CA PHE A 27 -2.70 -12.09 -6.06
C PHE A 27 -3.47 -11.04 -5.27
N ASP A 28 -3.37 -11.04 -3.94
CA ASP A 28 -4.10 -10.08 -3.08
C ASP A 28 -3.75 -8.62 -3.43
N PHE A 29 -2.48 -8.36 -3.72
CA PHE A 29 -2.00 -7.04 -4.11
C PHE A 29 -2.63 -6.55 -5.42
N TYR A 30 -2.69 -7.36 -6.47
CA TYR A 30 -3.35 -6.94 -7.72
C TYR A 30 -4.87 -6.95 -7.61
N ALA A 31 -5.45 -7.89 -6.87
CA ALA A 31 -6.89 -7.94 -6.64
C ALA A 31 -7.38 -6.64 -5.97
N MET A 32 -6.66 -6.19 -4.93
CA MET A 32 -6.90 -4.90 -4.27
C MET A 32 -6.98 -3.74 -5.27
N ASP A 33 -5.96 -3.59 -6.12
CA ASP A 33 -5.91 -2.51 -7.11
C ASP A 33 -7.04 -2.59 -8.13
N CYS A 34 -7.33 -3.80 -8.63
CA CYS A 34 -8.43 -4.02 -9.56
C CYS A 34 -9.77 -3.61 -8.94
N TYR A 35 -10.05 -4.05 -7.70
CA TYR A 35 -11.30 -3.70 -7.01
C TYR A 35 -11.40 -2.21 -6.69
N ARG A 36 -10.29 -1.57 -6.28
CA ARG A 36 -10.25 -0.11 -6.10
C ARG A 36 -10.60 0.63 -7.39
N ALA A 37 -10.02 0.21 -8.51
CA ALA A 37 -10.22 0.84 -9.81
C ALA A 37 -11.67 0.72 -10.32
N VAL A 38 -12.34 -0.41 -10.08
CA VAL A 38 -13.74 -0.62 -10.49
C VAL A 38 -14.78 -0.12 -9.49
N GLY A 39 -14.35 0.34 -8.31
CA GLY A 39 -15.26 0.87 -7.28
C GLY A 39 -15.86 -0.18 -6.34
N GLU A 40 -15.34 -1.40 -6.32
CA GLU A 40 -15.76 -2.47 -5.39
C GLU A 40 -15.07 -2.30 -4.03
N ASP A 41 -15.46 -1.25 -3.31
CA ASP A 41 -14.75 -0.76 -2.13
C ASP A 41 -14.67 -1.77 -0.98
N ASN A 42 -15.70 -2.61 -0.81
CA ASN A 42 -15.72 -3.67 0.19
C ASN A 42 -14.59 -4.69 -0.05
N LEU A 43 -14.44 -5.15 -1.29
CA LEU A 43 -13.41 -6.11 -1.66
C LEU A 43 -12.03 -5.44 -1.65
N ALA A 44 -11.92 -4.23 -2.20
CA ALA A 44 -10.68 -3.45 -2.17
C ALA A 44 -10.14 -3.30 -0.74
N GLY A 45 -11.01 -2.95 0.22
CA GLY A 45 -10.63 -2.82 1.62
C GLY A 45 -10.23 -4.15 2.27
N VAL A 46 -10.90 -5.26 1.95
CA VAL A 46 -10.52 -6.60 2.46
C VAL A 46 -9.11 -6.97 1.99
N TYR A 47 -8.85 -6.86 0.70
CA TYR A 47 -7.54 -7.20 0.15
C TYR A 47 -6.44 -6.25 0.62
N ALA A 48 -6.73 -4.95 0.76
CA ALA A 48 -5.77 -3.99 1.30
C ALA A 48 -5.30 -4.35 2.72
N ARG A 49 -6.22 -4.73 3.60
CA ARG A 49 -5.88 -5.20 4.95
C ARG A 49 -5.05 -6.49 4.92
N GLU A 50 -5.35 -7.40 4.00
CA GLU A 50 -4.55 -8.63 3.83
C GLU A 50 -3.15 -8.34 3.29
N VAL A 51 -3.00 -7.38 2.37
CA VAL A 51 -1.70 -6.93 1.86
C VAL A 51 -0.85 -6.35 2.99
N ILE A 52 -1.43 -5.49 3.84
CA ILE A 52 -0.72 -4.94 5.01
C ILE A 52 -0.32 -6.09 5.94
N ARG A 53 -1.26 -6.96 6.32
CA ARG A 53 -1.01 -8.09 7.23
C ARG A 53 0.09 -9.03 6.73
N SER A 54 0.08 -9.40 5.46
CA SER A 54 1.07 -10.30 4.86
C SER A 54 2.41 -9.62 4.51
N SER A 55 2.44 -8.28 4.53
CA SER A 55 3.64 -7.48 4.29
C SER A 55 4.33 -7.00 5.57
N THR A 56 3.74 -7.26 6.73
CA THR A 56 4.25 -6.89 8.05
C THR A 56 4.54 -8.14 8.87
N ASP A 57 5.70 -8.19 9.51
CA ASP A 57 6.06 -9.28 10.42
C ASP A 57 5.29 -9.21 11.74
N PHE A 58 5.31 -10.31 12.48
CA PHE A 58 4.66 -10.40 13.80
C PHE A 58 5.19 -9.39 14.82
N ASP A 59 6.42 -8.88 14.62
CA ASP A 59 7.05 -7.86 15.47
C ASP A 59 6.78 -6.43 14.97
N GLY A 60 5.97 -6.28 13.91
CA GLY A 60 5.64 -5.00 13.30
C GLY A 60 6.62 -4.55 12.21
N THR A 61 7.66 -5.33 11.92
CA THR A 61 8.63 -4.95 10.88
C THR A 61 8.00 -5.00 9.48
N GLU A 62 8.02 -3.87 8.78
CA GLU A 62 7.56 -3.79 7.39
C GLU A 62 8.53 -4.50 6.43
N ARG A 63 8.07 -5.58 5.79
CA ARG A 63 8.87 -6.32 4.80
C ARG A 63 8.77 -5.74 3.40
N LYS A 64 7.60 -5.21 3.04
CA LYS A 64 7.30 -4.69 1.70
C LYS A 64 6.72 -3.27 1.80
N PRO A 65 7.51 -2.26 2.19
CA PRO A 65 7.00 -0.90 2.50
C PRO A 65 6.17 -0.29 1.35
N MET A 66 6.57 -0.48 0.10
CA MET A 66 5.79 0.00 -1.04
C MET A 66 4.41 -0.67 -1.16
N ARG A 67 4.30 -1.99 -0.91
CA ARG A 67 2.99 -2.66 -0.94
C ARG A 67 2.08 -2.17 0.18
N ILE A 68 2.67 -1.90 1.35
CA ILE A 68 1.95 -1.34 2.49
C ILE A 68 1.46 0.07 2.14
N ALA A 69 2.31 0.94 1.59
CA ALA A 69 1.91 2.28 1.20
C ALA A 69 0.75 2.28 0.19
N GLU A 70 0.81 1.45 -0.85
CA GLU A 70 -0.28 1.35 -1.85
C GLU A 70 -1.57 0.77 -1.25
N ALA A 71 -1.47 -0.16 -0.30
CA ALA A 71 -2.62 -0.67 0.43
C ALA A 71 -3.24 0.39 1.36
N GLN A 72 -2.40 1.22 2.00
CA GLN A 72 -2.87 2.36 2.78
C GLN A 72 -3.60 3.37 1.89
N ILE A 73 -3.07 3.72 0.70
CA ILE A 73 -3.80 4.56 -0.27
C ILE A 73 -5.14 3.94 -0.64
N THR A 74 -5.20 2.62 -0.84
CA THR A 74 -6.46 1.94 -1.15
C THR A 74 -7.48 2.08 -0.02
N LEU A 75 -7.05 1.89 1.24
CA LEU A 75 -7.93 2.11 2.39
C LEU A 75 -8.38 3.56 2.50
N GLY A 76 -7.52 4.51 2.16
CA GLY A 76 -7.89 5.92 2.09
C GLY A 76 -8.97 6.20 1.05
N VAL A 77 -8.86 5.61 -0.15
CA VAL A 77 -9.86 5.74 -1.22
C VAL A 77 -11.21 5.17 -0.77
N VAL A 78 -11.19 3.97 -0.16
CA VAL A 78 -12.39 3.31 0.37
C VAL A 78 -13.05 4.15 1.45
N ALA A 79 -12.27 4.70 2.40
CA ALA A 79 -12.79 5.58 3.45
C ALA A 79 -13.42 6.85 2.85
N ALA A 80 -12.74 7.50 1.91
CA ALA A 80 -13.24 8.73 1.28
C ALA A 80 -14.55 8.49 0.52
N ARG A 81 -14.66 7.39 -0.23
CA ARG A 81 -15.90 7.01 -0.94
C ARG A 81 -17.05 6.67 0.01
N ASN A 82 -16.75 6.20 1.22
CA ASN A 82 -17.73 5.95 2.26
C ASN A 82 -18.10 7.21 3.07
N GLY A 83 -17.55 8.38 2.74
CA GLY A 83 -17.85 9.63 3.43
C GLY A 83 -16.98 9.88 4.67
N ASP A 84 -15.96 9.06 4.92
CA ASP A 84 -15.07 9.16 6.09
C ASP A 84 -13.76 9.88 5.72
N LEU A 85 -13.79 11.22 5.80
CA LEU A 85 -12.65 12.07 5.48
C LEU A 85 -11.47 11.85 6.43
N GLU A 86 -11.74 11.69 7.73
CA GLU A 86 -10.70 11.57 8.75
C GLU A 86 -9.86 10.31 8.50
N GLN A 87 -10.52 9.17 8.34
CA GLN A 87 -9.84 7.92 8.01
C GLN A 87 -9.16 7.97 6.64
N ALA A 88 -9.75 8.66 5.66
CA ALA A 88 -9.16 8.79 4.33
C ALA A 88 -7.80 9.49 4.38
N VAL A 89 -7.73 10.61 5.09
CA VAL A 89 -6.50 11.40 5.24
C VAL A 89 -5.48 10.67 6.10
N GLU A 90 -5.91 10.01 7.18
CA GLU A 90 -5.01 9.23 8.04
C GLU A 90 -4.31 8.12 7.25
N HIS A 91 -5.07 7.31 6.51
CA HIS A 91 -4.50 6.29 5.64
C HIS A 91 -3.59 6.89 4.56
N GLY A 92 -3.98 8.03 3.99
CA GLY A 92 -3.13 8.80 3.08
C GLY A 92 -1.78 9.14 3.70
N ARG A 93 -1.76 9.70 4.91
CA ARG A 93 -0.55 10.09 5.64
C ARG A 93 0.32 8.91 6.02
N LEU A 94 -0.28 7.80 6.46
CA LEU A 94 0.45 6.55 6.73
C LEU A 94 1.19 6.06 5.48
N ALA A 95 0.59 6.18 4.30
CA ALA A 95 1.27 5.84 3.04
C ALA A 95 2.47 6.75 2.75
N LEU A 96 2.37 8.04 3.10
CA LEU A 96 3.44 9.02 2.87
C LEU A 96 4.58 8.92 3.90
N ALA A 97 4.32 8.40 5.10
CA ALA A 97 5.26 8.36 6.21
C ALA A 97 6.41 7.33 6.04
N GLY A 98 6.30 6.38 5.12
CA GLY A 98 7.30 5.32 4.94
C GLY A 98 8.70 5.84 4.58
N ASP A 99 9.74 5.25 5.20
CA ASP A 99 11.15 5.58 4.99
C ASP A 99 11.67 5.16 3.60
N ARG A 100 11.27 3.96 3.14
CA ARG A 100 11.66 3.42 1.83
C ARG A 100 10.51 3.51 0.85
N LYS A 101 10.51 4.56 0.01
CA LYS A 101 9.47 4.79 -0.99
C LYS A 101 10.00 5.16 -2.37
N SER A 102 9.33 4.65 -3.40
CA SER A 102 9.43 5.18 -4.77
C SER A 102 8.46 6.36 -4.88
N VAL A 103 8.99 7.57 -4.78
CA VAL A 103 8.19 8.80 -4.85
C VAL A 103 7.36 8.88 -6.15
N PRO A 104 7.90 8.59 -7.36
CA PRO A 104 7.09 8.63 -8.59
C PRO A 104 5.93 7.63 -8.58
N SER A 105 6.17 6.41 -8.08
CA SER A 105 5.12 5.38 -7.98
C SER A 105 4.05 5.79 -6.97
N LEU A 106 4.47 6.32 -5.81
CA LEU A 106 3.56 6.77 -4.77
C LEU A 106 2.67 7.92 -5.26
N ILE A 107 3.25 8.92 -5.93
CA ILE A 107 2.47 10.02 -6.53
C ILE A 107 1.47 9.49 -7.56
N MET A 108 1.85 8.50 -8.38
CA MET A 108 0.94 7.90 -9.36
C MET A 108 -0.24 7.23 -8.66
N VAL A 109 0.02 6.40 -7.63
CA VAL A 109 -1.01 5.64 -6.94
C VAL A 109 -1.92 6.53 -6.08
N SER A 110 -1.39 7.60 -5.48
CA SER A 110 -2.14 8.57 -4.69
C SER A 110 -3.08 9.46 -5.51
N ARG A 111 -3.05 9.40 -6.85
CA ARG A 111 -3.97 10.17 -7.70
C ARG A 111 -5.42 9.84 -7.41
N ASP A 112 -5.75 8.57 -7.23
CA ASP A 112 -7.12 8.14 -6.94
C ASP A 112 -7.63 8.75 -5.63
N LEU A 113 -6.80 8.75 -4.59
CA LEU A 113 -7.16 9.34 -3.30
C LEU A 113 -7.34 10.85 -3.42
N ARG A 114 -6.40 11.55 -4.07
CA ARG A 114 -6.54 12.97 -4.37
C ARG A 114 -7.86 13.26 -5.09
N ASP A 115 -8.15 12.53 -6.15
CA ASP A 115 -9.30 12.80 -7.01
C ASP A 115 -10.62 12.57 -6.26
N VAL A 116 -10.69 11.54 -5.40
CA VAL A 116 -11.87 11.32 -4.53
C VAL A 116 -11.98 12.41 -3.47
N LEU A 117 -10.90 12.76 -2.76
CA LEU A 117 -10.93 13.82 -1.75
C LEU A 117 -11.35 15.17 -2.33
N GLN A 118 -10.84 15.53 -3.50
CA GLN A 118 -11.23 16.77 -4.20
C GLN A 118 -12.70 16.77 -4.64
N ARG A 119 -13.26 15.60 -4.94
CA ARG A 119 -14.65 15.48 -5.39
C ARG A 119 -15.63 15.48 -4.22
N GLU A 120 -15.36 14.69 -3.18
CA GLU A 120 -16.27 14.49 -2.05
C GLU A 120 -16.09 15.54 -0.95
N PHE A 121 -14.89 16.10 -0.79
CA PHE A 121 -14.52 17.03 0.30
C PHE A 121 -13.74 18.27 -0.18
N PRO A 122 -14.19 19.01 -1.21
CA PRO A 122 -13.42 20.09 -1.83
C PRO A 122 -13.04 21.24 -0.87
N ASP A 123 -13.88 21.52 0.13
CA ASP A 123 -13.72 22.66 1.04
C ASP A 123 -13.08 22.30 2.38
N ALA A 124 -12.84 21.01 2.63
CA ALA A 124 -12.29 20.58 3.90
C ALA A 124 -10.82 20.99 4.03
N LEU A 125 -10.44 21.46 5.23
CA LEU A 125 -9.06 21.84 5.53
C LEU A 125 -8.13 20.63 5.42
N ASP A 126 -8.52 19.48 5.97
CA ASP A 126 -7.72 18.26 5.94
C ASP A 126 -7.43 17.77 4.51
N THR A 127 -8.38 17.96 3.59
CA THR A 127 -8.15 17.70 2.16
C THR A 127 -7.05 18.60 1.62
N ARG A 128 -7.13 19.92 1.86
CA ARG A 128 -6.12 20.87 1.37
C ARG A 128 -4.74 20.56 1.96
N ASP A 129 -4.68 20.26 3.25
CA ASP A 129 -3.43 19.94 3.93
C ASP A 129 -2.80 18.66 3.36
N TYR A 130 -3.57 17.59 3.19
CA TYR A 130 -3.09 16.36 2.57
C TYR A 130 -2.58 16.59 1.14
N LEU A 131 -3.27 17.41 0.34
CA LEU A 131 -2.81 17.72 -1.03
C LEU A 131 -1.51 18.52 -1.05
N ASN A 132 -1.33 19.44 -0.09
CA ASN A 132 -0.07 20.18 0.07
C ASN A 132 1.07 19.23 0.46
N GLU A 133 0.83 18.28 1.38
CA GLU A 133 1.80 17.24 1.76
C GLU A 133 2.19 16.39 0.54
N LEU A 134 1.22 15.97 -0.27
CA LEU A 134 1.46 15.20 -1.49
C LEU A 134 2.24 15.99 -2.54
N GLN A 135 1.95 17.29 -2.69
CA GLN A 135 2.67 18.17 -3.62
C GLN A 135 4.12 18.40 -3.18
N ALA A 136 4.36 18.55 -1.87
CA ALA A 136 5.71 18.73 -1.33
C ALA A 136 6.61 17.52 -1.62
N LEU A 137 6.05 16.31 -1.72
CA LEU A 137 6.81 15.11 -2.11
C LEU A 137 7.20 15.07 -3.59
N ALA A 138 6.50 15.81 -4.46
CA ALA A 138 6.75 15.83 -5.90
C ALA A 138 7.81 16.85 -6.34
N THR A 139 8.32 17.66 -5.38
CA THR A 139 9.28 18.75 -5.61
C THR A 139 10.68 18.31 -5.22
#